data_AF-A0A359E3T6-F1
#
_entry.id   AF-A0A359E3T6-F1
#
_cell.length_a   1.000
_cell.length_b   1.000
_cell.length_c   1.000
_cell.angle_alpha   90.00
_cell.angle_beta   90.00
_cell.angle_gamma   90.00
#
_symmetry.space_group_name_H-M   'P 1'
#
loop_
_entity.id
_entity.type
_entity.pdbx_description
1 polymer ?
#
loop_
_entity_poly.entity_id
_entity_poly.type
_entity_poly.pdbx_seq_one_letter_code
_entity_poly.pdbx_strand_id
1 'polypeptide(L)' 'GIETTTGPLGQGLATGVGMAMAENHLGAKFNMGGHSIVDHYTYAIISDGDLMEGVSHEAASLA' A
#
# COMPACT_ATOMS: atom_id res chain seq x y z
N GLY A 1 -3.67 14.49 -2.88
CA GLY A 1 -4.30 15.21 -1.76
C GLY A 1 -5.06 14.21 -0.92
N ILE A 2 -6.16 13.70 -1.46
CA ILE A 2 -6.78 12.44 -1.04
C ILE A 2 -6.45 11.41 -2.13
N GLU A 3 -5.81 10.30 -1.75
CA GLU A 3 -5.28 9.32 -2.71
C GLU A 3 -6.25 8.18 -3.02
N THR A 4 -7.19 7.89 -2.13
CA THR A 4 -8.20 6.84 -2.33
C THR A 4 -9.46 7.08 -1.49
N THR A 5 -10.59 6.51 -1.90
CA THR A 5 -11.86 6.57 -1.18
C THR A 5 -11.96 5.37 -0.23
N THR A 6 -11.99 5.61 1.08
CA THR A 6 -11.83 4.58 2.13
C THR A 6 -13.09 4.30 2.96
N GLY A 7 -14.29 4.70 2.50
CA GLY A 7 -15.53 4.56 3.27
C GLY A 7 -15.79 3.14 3.81
N PRO A 8 -15.66 2.08 2.99
CA PRO A 8 -15.69 0.69 3.46
C PRO A 8 -14.40 0.32 4.20
N LEU A 9 -14.52 -0.17 5.43
CA LEU A 9 -13.39 -0.54 6.29
C LEU A 9 -12.52 -1.65 5.67
N GLY A 10 -11.23 -1.65 6.01
CA GLY A 10 -10.23 -2.60 5.51
C GLY A 10 -9.75 -2.34 4.08
N GLN A 11 -10.57 -1.74 3.22
CA GLN A 11 -10.22 -1.47 1.81
C GLN A 11 -9.09 -0.44 1.66
N GLY A 12 -9.00 0.52 2.59
CA GLY A 12 -7.92 1.50 2.63
C GLY A 12 -6.55 0.83 2.81
N LEU A 13 -6.47 -0.15 3.73
CA LEU A 13 -5.24 -0.94 3.94
C LEU A 13 -4.88 -1.74 2.69
N ALA A 14 -5.83 -2.48 2.14
CA ALA A 14 -5.61 -3.32 0.97
C ALA A 14 -5.14 -2.49 -0.25
N THR A 15 -5.74 -1.31 -0.44
CA THR A 15 -5.30 -0.37 -1.49
C THR A 15 -3.87 0.11 -1.23
N GLY A 16 -3.53 0.44 0.02
CA GLY A 16 -2.17 0.82 0.42
C GLY A 16 -1.13 -0.27 0.13
N VAL A 17 -1.44 -1.53 0.40
CA VAL A 17 -0.57 -2.67 0.03
C VAL A 17 -0.35 -2.70 -1.49
N GLY A 18 -1.39 -2.53 -2.30
CA GLY A 18 -1.26 -2.45 -3.76
C GLY A 18 -0.39 -1.28 -4.24
N MET A 19 -0.49 -0.11 -3.60
CA MET A 19 0.38 1.04 -3.88
C MET A 19 1.85 0.73 -3.55
N ALA A 20 2.13 0.10 -2.41
CA ALA A 20 3.48 -0.32 -2.04
C ALA A 20 4.06 -1.36 -3.02
N MET A 21 3.24 -2.30 -3.49
CA MET A 21 3.64 -3.25 -4.53
C MET A 21 3.99 -2.54 -5.85
N ALA A 22 3.21 -1.52 -6.23
CA ALA A 22 3.48 -0.72 -7.42
C ALA A 22 4.79 0.08 -7.29
N GLU A 23 5.04 0.69 -6.13
CA GLU A 23 6.29 1.39 -5.82
C GLU A 23 7.50 0.46 -5.98
N ASN A 24 7.47 -0.71 -5.34
CA ASN A 24 8.55 -1.69 -5.41
C ASN A 24 8.75 -2.21 -6.84
N HIS A 25 7.66 -2.48 -7.58
CA HIS A 25 7.74 -2.92 -8.97
C HIS A 25 8.39 -1.87 -9.87
N LEU A 26 7.99 -0.60 -9.73
CA LEU A 26 8.53 0.50 -10.53
C LEU A 26 9.98 0.81 -10.14
N GLY A 27 10.31 0.78 -8.85
CA GLY A 27 11.67 0.90 -8.36
C GLY A 27 12.59 -0.16 -8.95
N ALA A 28 12.19 -1.43 -8.92
CA ALA A 28 12.96 -2.52 -9.51
C ALA A 28 13.14 -2.39 -11.03
N LYS A 29 12.17 -1.78 -11.72
CA LYS A 29 12.21 -1.62 -13.19
C LYS A 29 13.05 -0.44 -13.65
N PHE A 30 13.09 0.65 -12.87
CA PHE A 30 13.61 1.93 -13.34
C PHE A 30 14.78 2.48 -12.52
N ASN A 31 14.99 2.06 -11.27
CA ASN A 31 16.17 2.45 -10.52
C ASN A 31 17.40 1.77 -11.12
N MET A 32 18.45 2.54 -11.42
CA MET A 32 19.67 2.02 -12.07
C MET A 32 20.89 2.80 -11.61
N GLY A 33 22.02 2.10 -11.42
CA GLY A 33 23.34 2.73 -11.35
C GLY A 33 23.49 3.82 -10.28
N GLY A 34 22.92 3.62 -9.09
CA GLY A 34 22.97 4.61 -8.00
C GLY A 34 21.91 5.70 -8.06
N HIS A 35 21.01 5.66 -9.05
CA HIS A 35 19.87 6.55 -9.15
C HIS A 35 18.60 5.84 -8.67
N SER A 36 18.12 6.25 -7.49
CA SER A 36 16.81 5.85 -6.95
C SER A 36 15.78 6.89 -7.38
N ILE A 37 15.11 6.65 -8.50
CA ILE A 37 14.11 7.57 -9.07
C ILE A 37 12.70 7.29 -8.53
N VAL A 38 12.41 6.04 -8.16
CA VAL A 38 11.21 5.64 -7.43
C VAL A 38 11.67 5.10 -6.10
N ASP A 39 11.47 5.91 -5.07
CA ASP A 39 11.84 5.61 -3.68
C ASP A 39 10.93 6.43 -2.76
N HIS A 40 9.80 5.85 -2.37
CA HIS A 40 8.86 6.49 -1.46
C HIS A 40 8.09 5.48 -0.61
N TYR A 41 7.59 5.95 0.54
CA TYR A 41 6.79 5.14 1.44
C TYR A 41 5.30 5.26 1.13
N THR A 42 4.59 4.16 1.34
CA THR A 42 3.12 4.16 1.42
C THR A 42 2.70 4.07 2.89
N TYR A 43 1.85 4.98 3.33
CA TYR A 43 1.29 4.98 4.68
C TYR A 43 -0.21 4.73 4.65
N ALA A 44 -0.68 3.82 5.50
CA ALA A 44 -2.09 3.60 5.77
C ALA A 44 -2.35 3.84 7.26
N ILE A 45 -3.28 4.75 7.58
CA ILE A 45 -3.76 4.95 8.94
C ILE A 45 -5.02 4.11 9.08
N ILE A 46 -4.99 3.16 10.02
CA ILE A 46 -6.03 2.17 10.22
C ILE A 46 -6.48 2.13 11.67
N SER A 47 -7.69 1.61 11.89
CA SER A 47 -8.30 1.44 13.20
C SER A 47 -8.63 -0.03 13.47
N ASP A 48 -9.12 -0.35 14.67
CA ASP A 48 -9.57 -1.69 15.02
C ASP A 48 -10.65 -2.22 14.06
N GLY A 49 -11.51 -1.35 13.52
CA GLY A 49 -12.53 -1.75 12.55
C GLY A 49 -11.92 -2.27 11.25
N ASP A 50 -10.83 -1.66 10.78
CA ASP A 50 -10.11 -2.16 9.60
C ASP A 50 -9.45 -3.53 9.87
N LEU A 51 -8.89 -3.70 11.07
CA LEU A 51 -8.25 -4.95 11.50
C LEU A 51 -9.23 -6.11 11.71
N MET A 52 -10.52 -5.84 11.90
CA MET A 52 -11.56 -6.87 12.01
C MET A 52 -12.05 -7.38 10.65
N GLU A 53 -11.84 -6.62 9.58
CA GLU A 53 -12.28 -6.99 8.23
C GLU A 53 -11.36 -8.05 7.63
N GLY A 54 -11.93 -9.13 7.08
CA GLY A 54 -11.14 -10.23 6.52
C GLY A 54 -10.16 -9.81 5.42
N VAL A 55 -10.54 -8.81 4.62
CA VAL A 55 -9.69 -8.26 3.55
C VAL A 55 -8.39 -7.64 4.08
N SER A 56 -8.39 -7.10 5.30
CA SER A 56 -7.20 -6.52 5.89
C SER A 56 -6.18 -7.60 6.25
N HIS A 57 -6.66 -8.75 6.73
CA HIS A 57 -5.83 -9.93 6.97
C HIS A 57 -5.29 -10.55 5.69
N GLU A 58 -6.10 -10.64 4.63
CA GLU A 58 -5.65 -11.12 3.32
C GLU A 58 -4.55 -10.21 2.77
N ALA A 59 -4.77 -8.90 2.78
CA ALA A 59 -3.79 -7.92 2.31
C ALA A 59 -2.50 -7.92 3.16
N ALA A 60 -2.63 -7.98 4.48
CA ALA A 60 -1.48 -8.03 5.39
C ALA A 60 -0.71 -9.35 5.31
N SER A 61 -1.37 -10.46 4.98
CA SER A 61 -0.69 -11.74 4.74
C SER A 61 0.05 -11.78 3.39
N LEU A 62 -0.36 -10.96 2.42
CA LEU A 62 0.28 -10.85 1.11
C LEU A 62 1.47 -9.89 1.11
N ALA A 63 1.41 -8.83 1.93
CA ALA A 63 2.45 -7.82 2.10
C ALA A 63 3.74 -8.40 2.72
#